data_AF-A0A0K9Q5E7-F1
#
_entry.id   AF-A0A0K9Q5E7-F1
#
_cell.length_a   1.000
_cell.length_b   1.000
_cell.length_c   1.000
_cell.angle_alpha   90.00
_cell.angle_beta   90.00
_cell.angle_gamma   90.00
#
_symmetry.space_group_name_H-M   'P 1'
#
loop_
_entity.id
_entity.type
_entity.pdbx_description
1 polymer ?
#
loop_
_entity_poly.entity_id
_entity_poly.type
_entity_poly.pdbx_seq_one_letter_code
_entity_poly.pdbx_strand_id
1 'polypeptide(L)'
;MVRPKGIGGDCYDDEEGDRRGFGGNSSVQLKEVGVSCMLSTEVGALLAVIRRPVDPNATDVTVADTHVIVALKNLRSLIFQPHGEWHTIDPVLYISPFINVIQSDEIPAPATALAISAVLKIIRLNIFDEKTPGAGDAIQAVVHGITNCRLERTDHVTEDAVLMRILQVLLAVMRSRVSAFLTDHAVTTVVNTCFQVVQHSACRGDMLQKNARHTMHELVQIIFIKLPEIKPNGSGKGSEIEFDEEGGLIGPPVYGTQCMVDIFKFLCSLLNVVVECSDGLGPMSWDEDVQLFALILINSAIELGGEAIGNHPRLLWTIQDELFYYLIYYGTRSTPLFLSMICSTVLNLYHFLRRSVDVV
;
A
#
# COMPACT_ATOMS: atom_id res chain seq x y z
N MET A 1 -30.86 -19.34 -71.59
CA MET A 1 -30.07 -20.59 -71.65
C MET A 1 -30.08 -21.20 -70.24
N VAL A 2 -31.16 -21.93 -69.93
CA VAL A 2 -31.18 -23.39 -69.68
C VAL A 2 -30.63 -23.76 -68.29
N ARG A 3 -31.57 -24.06 -67.36
CA ARG A 3 -31.34 -24.84 -66.11
C ARG A 3 -30.96 -26.30 -66.46
N PRO A 4 -30.41 -27.11 -65.54
CA PRO A 4 -31.29 -28.02 -64.76
C PRO A 4 -30.78 -28.37 -63.32
N LYS A 5 -31.68 -28.48 -62.32
CA LYS A 5 -32.30 -29.68 -61.70
C LYS A 5 -31.35 -30.49 -60.79
N GLY A 6 -31.71 -30.89 -59.57
CA GLY A 6 -32.98 -30.77 -58.86
C GLY A 6 -33.07 -31.73 -57.66
N ILE A 7 -34.26 -31.76 -57.05
CA ILE A 7 -34.89 -32.84 -56.25
C ILE A 7 -34.25 -33.06 -54.88
N GLY A 8 -34.94 -33.08 -53.74
CA GLY A 8 -36.35 -33.09 -53.36
C GLY A 8 -36.35 -33.08 -51.82
N GLY A 9 -37.34 -32.48 -51.16
CA GLY A 9 -38.29 -33.30 -50.44
C GLY A 9 -38.30 -32.96 -48.95
N ASP A 10 -39.49 -32.62 -48.49
CA ASP A 10 -40.05 -32.84 -47.16
C ASP A 10 -39.75 -31.90 -45.98
N CYS A 11 -40.88 -31.42 -45.46
CA CYS A 11 -41.14 -30.67 -44.24
C CYS A 11 -40.45 -31.24 -43.00
N TYR A 12 -39.99 -30.36 -42.11
CA TYR A 12 -40.22 -30.43 -40.66
C TYR A 12 -40.12 -29.00 -40.09
N ASP A 13 -41.19 -28.55 -39.44
CA ASP A 13 -41.10 -27.58 -38.35
C ASP A 13 -40.20 -28.20 -37.26
N ASP A 14 -39.32 -27.42 -36.63
CA ASP A 14 -39.16 -27.39 -35.16
C ASP A 14 -37.93 -26.58 -34.71
N GLU A 15 -38.22 -25.70 -33.75
CA GLU A 15 -37.44 -25.32 -32.57
C GLU A 15 -36.27 -24.31 -32.66
N GLU A 16 -36.59 -23.13 -32.10
CA GLU A 16 -35.71 -22.25 -31.34
C GLU A 16 -34.61 -22.99 -30.55
N GLY A 17 -33.36 -22.66 -30.85
CA GLY A 17 -32.19 -22.99 -30.02
C GLY A 17 -31.59 -21.74 -29.40
N ASP A 18 -32.20 -21.30 -28.30
CA ASP A 18 -31.75 -20.26 -27.38
C ASP A 18 -30.30 -20.50 -26.91
N ARG A 19 -29.32 -19.85 -27.53
CA ARG A 19 -27.95 -19.74 -26.98
C ARG A 19 -27.90 -18.61 -25.95
N ARG A 20 -28.63 -18.77 -24.85
CA ARG A 20 -28.46 -17.94 -23.64
C ARG A 20 -27.44 -18.56 -22.69
N GLY A 21 -26.67 -17.67 -22.05
CA GLY A 21 -25.38 -17.95 -21.43
C GLY A 21 -25.42 -18.86 -20.22
N PHE A 22 -24.54 -19.87 -20.23
CA PHE A 22 -24.27 -20.76 -19.08
C PHE A 22 -22.84 -20.61 -18.51
N GLY A 23 -22.05 -19.65 -19.01
CA GLY A 23 -20.63 -19.52 -18.65
C GLY A 23 -20.28 -18.61 -17.46
N GLY A 24 -21.20 -17.79 -16.97
CA GLY A 24 -20.89 -16.78 -15.94
C GLY A 24 -20.80 -17.35 -14.52
N ASN A 25 -21.80 -18.14 -14.12
CA ASN A 25 -22.00 -18.52 -12.71
C ASN A 25 -20.97 -19.54 -12.20
N SER A 26 -20.51 -20.46 -13.06
CA SER A 26 -19.46 -21.42 -12.71
C SER A 26 -18.10 -20.75 -12.47
N SER A 27 -17.79 -19.70 -13.23
CA SER A 27 -16.52 -18.97 -13.10
C SER A 27 -16.43 -18.16 -11.81
N VAL A 28 -17.54 -17.59 -11.35
CA VAL A 28 -17.63 -16.87 -10.07
C VAL A 28 -17.49 -17.86 -8.91
N GLN A 29 -18.24 -18.97 -8.92
CA GLN A 29 -18.13 -19.99 -7.89
C GLN A 29 -16.71 -20.58 -7.77
N LEU A 30 -16.01 -20.79 -8.88
CA LEU A 30 -14.60 -21.23 -8.88
C LEU A 30 -13.67 -20.21 -8.22
N LYS A 31 -13.91 -18.90 -8.41
CA LYS A 31 -13.15 -17.84 -7.73
C LYS A 31 -13.41 -17.84 -6.24
N GLU A 32 -14.66 -17.93 -5.81
CA GLU A 32 -15.03 -17.96 -4.39
C GLU A 32 -14.40 -19.16 -3.66
N VAL A 33 -14.46 -20.35 -4.28
CA VAL A 33 -13.81 -21.57 -3.75
C VAL A 33 -12.29 -21.40 -3.71
N GLY A 34 -11.70 -20.78 -4.74
CA GLY A 34 -10.27 -20.47 -4.77
C GLY A 34 -9.83 -19.59 -3.60
N VAL A 35 -10.62 -18.56 -3.27
CA VAL A 35 -10.39 -17.68 -2.12
C VAL A 35 -10.51 -18.45 -0.80
N SER A 36 -11.57 -19.25 -0.62
CA SER A 36 -11.76 -20.07 0.59
C SER A 36 -10.58 -21.03 0.80
N CYS A 37 -10.12 -21.70 -0.27
CA CYS A 37 -8.95 -22.57 -0.23
C CYS A 37 -7.68 -21.80 0.17
N MET A 38 -7.45 -20.64 -0.43
CA MET A 38 -6.28 -19.81 -0.12
C MET A 38 -6.27 -19.38 1.36
N LEU A 39 -7.38 -18.83 1.87
CA LEU A 39 -7.51 -18.43 3.28
C LEU A 39 -7.34 -19.64 4.21
N SER A 40 -7.95 -20.78 3.88
CA SER A 40 -7.80 -22.01 4.68
C SER A 40 -6.35 -22.51 4.70
N THR A 41 -5.60 -22.36 3.60
CA THR A 41 -4.18 -22.72 3.55
C THR A 41 -3.35 -21.81 4.45
N GLU A 42 -3.57 -20.49 4.42
CA GLU A 42 -2.85 -19.54 5.28
C GLU A 42 -3.14 -19.79 6.76
N VAL A 43 -4.41 -19.97 7.13
CA VAL A 43 -4.80 -20.30 8.51
C VAL A 43 -4.20 -21.63 8.97
N GLY A 44 -4.20 -22.64 8.10
CA GLY A 44 -3.59 -23.94 8.37
C GLY A 44 -2.08 -23.85 8.61
N ALA A 45 -1.38 -23.08 7.77
CA ALA A 45 0.05 -22.83 7.91
C ALA A 45 0.39 -22.10 9.21
N LEU A 46 -0.37 -21.06 9.56
CA LEU A 46 -0.19 -20.31 10.81
C LEU A 46 -0.38 -21.19 12.04
N LEU A 47 -1.49 -21.95 12.10
CA LEU A 47 -1.75 -22.87 13.21
C LEU A 47 -0.64 -23.92 13.34
N ALA A 48 -0.08 -24.40 12.23
CA ALA A 48 1.02 -25.36 12.25
C ALA A 48 2.31 -24.75 12.81
N VAL A 49 2.65 -23.51 12.45
CA VAL A 49 3.85 -22.83 12.96
C VAL A 49 3.70 -22.43 14.42
N ILE A 50 2.54 -21.88 14.82
CA ILE A 50 2.29 -21.43 16.19
C ILE A 50 2.32 -22.60 17.18
N ARG A 51 1.80 -23.77 16.78
CA ARG A 51 1.78 -24.97 17.63
C ARG A 51 3.08 -25.75 17.67
N ARG A 52 4.08 -25.35 16.88
CA ARG A 52 5.36 -26.05 16.86
C ARG A 52 6.03 -25.87 18.23
N PRO A 53 6.36 -26.96 18.94
CA PRO A 53 7.00 -26.85 20.24
C PRO A 53 8.38 -26.20 20.07
N VAL A 54 8.69 -25.25 20.95
CA VAL A 54 9.99 -24.55 20.98
C VAL A 54 11.12 -25.54 21.31
N ASP A 55 10.82 -26.58 22.11
CA ASP A 55 11.73 -27.70 22.41
C ASP A 55 11.13 -29.05 21.99
N PRO A 56 11.78 -29.81 21.09
CA PRO A 56 11.30 -31.11 20.65
C PRO A 56 11.31 -32.20 21.75
N ASN A 57 12.01 -31.95 22.86
CA ASN A 57 12.09 -32.85 24.02
C ASN A 57 11.18 -32.45 25.20
N ALA A 58 10.44 -31.33 25.09
CA ALA A 58 9.50 -30.93 26.13
C ALA A 58 8.27 -31.85 26.08
N THR A 59 8.15 -32.75 27.06
CA THR A 59 6.94 -33.55 27.28
C THR A 59 5.82 -32.62 27.73
N ASP A 60 4.87 -32.41 26.81
CA ASP A 60 3.50 -32.00 27.08
C ASP A 60 3.34 -30.63 27.78
N VAL A 61 3.65 -29.55 27.06
CA VAL A 61 2.97 -28.28 27.31
C VAL A 61 1.77 -28.26 26.40
N THR A 62 0.60 -28.57 26.96
CA THR A 62 -0.68 -28.16 26.38
C THR A 62 -0.58 -26.64 26.20
N VAL A 63 -0.24 -26.18 24.99
CA VAL A 63 -0.30 -24.76 24.67
C VAL A 63 -1.76 -24.38 24.85
N ALA A 64 -2.06 -23.74 25.99
CA ALA A 64 -3.38 -23.20 26.24
C ALA A 64 -3.78 -22.41 25.00
N ASP A 65 -4.99 -22.62 24.48
CA ASP A 65 -5.45 -21.94 23.27
C ASP A 65 -5.36 -20.43 23.52
N THR A 66 -4.31 -19.79 23.00
CA THR A 66 -4.16 -18.33 23.09
C THR A 66 -5.32 -17.70 22.32
N HIS A 67 -5.69 -16.47 22.69
CA HIS A 67 -6.76 -15.74 22.01
C HIS A 67 -6.57 -15.71 20.48
N VAL A 68 -5.31 -15.67 20.02
CA VAL A 68 -4.92 -15.75 18.60
C VAL A 68 -5.29 -17.09 17.96
N ILE A 69 -5.01 -18.22 18.64
CA ILE A 69 -5.36 -19.56 18.14
C ILE A 69 -6.89 -19.73 18.03
N VAL A 70 -7.63 -19.22 19.02
CA VAL A 70 -9.10 -19.23 18.99
C VAL A 70 -9.62 -18.41 17.80
N ALA A 71 -9.10 -17.21 17.57
CA ALA A 71 -9.49 -16.37 16.44
C ALA A 71 -9.23 -17.07 15.09
N LEU A 72 -8.09 -17.75 14.92
CA LEU A 72 -7.77 -18.52 13.71
C LEU A 72 -8.70 -19.73 13.52
N LYS A 73 -9.08 -20.43 14.60
CA LYS A 73 -10.07 -21.52 14.52
C LYS A 73 -11.44 -21.00 14.11
N ASN A 74 -11.87 -19.86 14.64
CA ASN A 74 -13.14 -19.22 14.29
C ASN A 74 -13.15 -18.75 12.83
N LEU A 75 -12.03 -18.25 12.32
CA LEU A 75 -11.90 -17.95 10.91
C LEU A 75 -12.03 -19.21 10.05
N ARG A 76 -11.38 -20.31 10.45
CA ARG A 76 -11.49 -21.57 9.73
C ARG A 76 -12.91 -22.10 9.67
N SER A 77 -13.70 -21.94 10.74
CA SER A 77 -15.12 -22.32 10.70
C SER A 77 -15.93 -21.40 9.80
N LEU A 78 -15.65 -20.08 9.78
CA LEU A 78 -16.29 -19.12 8.89
C LEU A 78 -16.05 -19.44 7.40
N ILE A 79 -14.82 -19.79 7.01
CA ILE A 79 -14.43 -20.07 5.61
C ILE A 79 -15.25 -21.18 4.92
N PHE A 80 -15.76 -22.15 5.70
CA PHE A 80 -16.52 -23.29 5.19
C PHE A 80 -18.01 -23.23 5.52
N GLN A 81 -18.48 -22.13 6.12
CA GLN A 81 -19.91 -21.89 6.20
C GLN A 81 -20.44 -21.59 4.79
N PRO A 82 -21.69 -21.98 4.47
CA PRO A 82 -22.33 -21.59 3.22
C PRO A 82 -22.59 -20.08 3.23
N HIS A 83 -21.62 -19.34 2.72
CA HIS A 83 -21.68 -17.90 2.43
C HIS A 83 -21.73 -17.67 0.92
N GLY A 84 -22.28 -16.51 0.53
CA GLY A 84 -22.29 -16.05 -0.86
C GLY A 84 -20.90 -15.61 -1.34
N GLU A 85 -20.84 -14.54 -2.13
CA GLU A 85 -19.57 -13.98 -2.59
C GLU A 85 -18.79 -13.33 -1.42
N TRP A 86 -17.46 -13.44 -1.41
CA TRP A 86 -16.58 -12.85 -0.40
C TRP A 86 -16.75 -11.33 -0.28
N HIS A 87 -17.16 -10.65 -1.35
CA HIS A 87 -17.50 -9.22 -1.39
C HIS A 87 -18.77 -8.85 -0.61
N THR A 88 -19.51 -9.84 -0.09
CA THR A 88 -20.68 -9.62 0.79
C THR A 88 -20.35 -9.76 2.28
N ILE A 89 -19.16 -10.25 2.59
CA ILE A 89 -18.70 -10.50 3.96
C ILE A 89 -17.85 -9.32 4.41
N ASP A 90 -18.11 -8.81 5.62
CA ASP A 90 -17.29 -7.78 6.23
C ASP A 90 -15.81 -8.24 6.29
N PRO A 91 -14.88 -7.53 5.62
CA PRO A 91 -13.48 -7.95 5.54
C PRO A 91 -12.76 -7.99 6.88
N VAL A 92 -13.23 -7.22 7.87
CA VAL A 92 -12.66 -7.23 9.22
C VAL A 92 -12.75 -8.63 9.85
N LEU A 93 -13.80 -9.40 9.52
CA LEU A 93 -14.02 -10.73 10.09
C LEU A 93 -12.94 -11.74 9.69
N TYR A 94 -12.41 -11.64 8.48
CA TYR A 94 -11.37 -12.55 8.00
C TYR A 94 -9.95 -11.95 8.03
N ILE A 95 -9.81 -10.63 8.16
CA ILE A 95 -8.49 -9.97 8.28
C ILE A 95 -8.02 -9.89 9.73
N SER A 96 -8.91 -9.57 10.67
CA SER A 96 -8.53 -9.35 12.09
C SER A 96 -7.78 -10.52 12.73
N PRO A 97 -8.07 -11.81 12.43
CA PRO A 97 -7.29 -12.92 12.99
C PRO A 97 -5.81 -12.87 12.56
N PHE A 98 -5.51 -12.44 11.33
CA PHE A 98 -4.13 -12.26 10.88
C PHE A 98 -3.47 -11.04 11.53
N ILE A 99 -4.20 -9.93 11.69
CA ILE A 99 -3.70 -8.74 12.37
C ILE A 99 -3.38 -9.03 13.85
N ASN A 100 -4.22 -9.82 14.52
CA ASN A 100 -3.97 -10.27 15.90
C ASN A 100 -2.68 -11.10 16.01
N VAL A 101 -2.36 -11.92 15.01
CA VAL A 101 -1.06 -12.64 14.96
C VAL A 101 0.09 -11.65 14.83
N ILE A 102 -0.04 -10.62 13.98
CA ILE A 102 1.00 -9.63 13.69
C ILE A 102 1.32 -8.72 14.89
N GLN A 103 0.31 -8.42 15.69
CA GLN A 103 0.44 -7.52 16.85
C GLN A 103 0.73 -8.25 18.18
N SER A 104 0.81 -9.59 18.16
CA SER A 104 1.00 -10.38 19.37
C SER A 104 2.48 -10.58 19.68
N ASP A 105 2.89 -10.25 20.91
CA ASP A 105 4.27 -10.44 21.38
C ASP A 105 4.64 -11.92 21.54
N GLU A 106 3.67 -12.78 21.88
CA GLU A 106 3.87 -14.21 22.14
C GLU A 106 4.07 -15.06 20.87
N ILE A 107 4.02 -14.46 19.68
CA ILE A 107 4.04 -15.19 18.41
C ILE A 107 5.45 -15.18 17.80
N PRO A 108 5.96 -16.34 17.35
CA PRO A 108 7.28 -16.41 16.75
C PRO A 108 7.30 -15.72 15.38
N ALA A 109 8.39 -15.03 15.06
CA ALA A 109 8.50 -14.22 13.84
C ALA A 109 8.21 -14.95 12.51
N PRO A 110 8.51 -16.25 12.33
CA PRO A 110 8.06 -16.98 11.14
C PRO A 110 6.53 -17.00 10.98
N ALA A 111 5.77 -17.07 12.08
CA ALA A 111 4.31 -16.98 12.04
C ALA A 111 3.86 -15.55 11.73
N THR A 112 4.51 -14.53 12.31
CA THR A 112 4.27 -13.11 11.96
C THR A 112 4.49 -12.87 10.46
N ALA A 113 5.59 -13.38 9.90
CA ALA A 113 5.89 -13.25 8.47
C ALA A 113 4.83 -13.92 7.58
N LEU A 114 4.32 -15.10 7.97
CA LEU A 114 3.23 -15.76 7.28
C LEU A 114 1.93 -14.95 7.35
N ALA A 115 1.59 -14.39 8.51
CA ALA A 115 0.39 -13.57 8.67
C ALA A 115 0.44 -12.30 7.80
N ILE A 116 1.59 -11.61 7.76
CA ILE A 116 1.80 -10.46 6.86
C ILE A 116 1.64 -10.88 5.39
N SER A 117 2.11 -12.08 5.04
CA SER A 117 1.99 -12.61 3.68
C SER A 117 0.55 -12.97 3.31
N ALA A 118 -0.24 -13.47 4.26
CA ALA A 118 -1.67 -13.70 4.09
C ALA A 118 -2.39 -12.37 3.84
N VAL A 119 -2.13 -11.34 4.65
CA VAL A 119 -2.68 -9.98 4.44
C VAL A 119 -2.28 -9.44 3.08
N LEU A 120 -1.02 -9.61 2.66
CA LEU A 120 -0.56 -9.21 1.33
C LEU A 120 -1.36 -9.88 0.21
N LYS A 121 -1.63 -11.18 0.32
CA LYS A 121 -2.44 -11.93 -0.65
C LYS A 121 -3.88 -11.42 -0.67
N ILE A 122 -4.47 -11.16 0.49
CA ILE A 122 -5.83 -10.63 0.59
C ILE A 122 -5.96 -9.31 -0.18
N ILE A 123 -5.01 -8.38 0.03
CA ILE A 123 -5.00 -7.09 -0.67
C ILE A 123 -4.71 -7.26 -2.17
N ARG A 124 -3.69 -8.04 -2.55
CA ARG A 124 -3.29 -8.19 -3.96
C ARG A 124 -4.32 -8.91 -4.82
N LEU A 125 -5.06 -9.85 -4.23
CA LEU A 125 -6.11 -10.58 -4.92
C LEU A 125 -7.44 -9.81 -4.96
N ASN A 126 -7.52 -8.63 -4.32
CA ASN A 126 -8.75 -7.85 -4.16
C ASN A 126 -9.91 -8.73 -3.68
N ILE A 127 -9.70 -9.49 -2.59
CA ILE A 127 -10.76 -10.31 -1.98
C ILE A 127 -11.91 -9.43 -1.46
N PHE A 128 -11.57 -8.20 -1.10
CA PHE A 128 -12.49 -7.10 -0.97
C PHE A 128 -11.99 -5.92 -1.79
N ASP A 129 -12.94 -5.08 -2.17
CA ASP A 129 -12.74 -3.89 -2.96
C ASP A 129 -13.45 -2.70 -2.31
N GLU A 130 -13.49 -1.58 -3.02
CA GLU A 130 -14.13 -0.38 -2.53
C GLU A 130 -15.64 -0.45 -2.37
N LYS A 131 -16.27 -1.45 -2.96
CA LYS A 131 -17.72 -1.68 -2.91
C LYS A 131 -18.12 -2.59 -1.75
N THR A 132 -17.14 -3.30 -1.20
CA THR A 132 -17.37 -4.28 -0.15
C THR A 132 -17.77 -3.59 1.17
N PRO A 133 -18.87 -3.99 1.83
CA PRO A 133 -19.26 -3.41 3.11
C PRO A 133 -18.16 -3.59 4.16
N GLY A 134 -17.80 -2.52 4.88
CA GLY A 134 -16.73 -2.56 5.89
C GLY A 134 -15.31 -2.47 5.33
N ALA A 135 -15.12 -2.29 4.02
CA ALA A 135 -13.79 -2.17 3.39
C ALA A 135 -12.94 -1.02 3.99
N GLY A 136 -13.57 0.10 4.34
CA GLY A 136 -12.89 1.23 4.98
C GLY A 136 -12.31 0.87 6.36
N ASP A 137 -13.10 0.26 7.23
CA ASP A 137 -12.64 -0.18 8.55
C ASP A 137 -11.55 -1.25 8.43
N ALA A 138 -11.72 -2.16 7.48
CA ALA A 138 -10.74 -3.20 7.19
C ALA A 138 -9.39 -2.65 6.75
N ILE A 139 -9.35 -1.71 5.79
CA ILE A 139 -8.08 -1.18 5.30
C ILE A 139 -7.38 -0.32 6.36
N GLN A 140 -8.13 0.40 7.19
CA GLN A 140 -7.60 1.14 8.34
C GLN A 140 -7.00 0.18 9.38
N ALA A 141 -7.69 -0.93 9.68
CA ALA A 141 -7.19 -1.98 10.57
C ALA A 141 -5.92 -2.65 10.02
N VAL A 142 -5.82 -2.86 8.69
CA VAL A 142 -4.61 -3.37 8.04
C VAL A 142 -3.44 -2.40 8.23
N VAL A 143 -3.62 -1.11 7.92
CA VAL A 143 -2.55 -0.11 8.08
C VAL A 143 -2.12 -0.03 9.54
N HIS A 144 -3.07 0.07 10.47
CA HIS A 144 -2.77 0.11 11.90
C HIS A 144 -2.02 -1.16 12.36
N GLY A 145 -2.49 -2.33 11.96
CA GLY A 145 -1.90 -3.62 12.29
C GLY A 145 -0.46 -3.79 11.80
N ILE A 146 -0.22 -3.46 10.53
CA ILE A 146 1.07 -3.62 9.87
C ILE A 146 2.11 -2.61 10.39
N THR A 147 1.70 -1.37 10.62
CA THR A 147 2.60 -0.31 11.12
C THR A 147 2.92 -0.43 12.60
N ASN A 148 2.11 -1.18 13.36
CA ASN A 148 2.36 -1.54 14.76
C ASN A 148 2.76 -3.02 14.92
N CYS A 149 3.37 -3.62 13.89
CA CYS A 149 3.90 -4.98 13.96
C CYS A 149 4.92 -5.10 15.10
N ARG A 150 4.83 -6.19 15.87
CA ARG A 150 5.74 -6.46 16.98
C ARG A 150 6.60 -7.68 16.67
N LEU A 151 7.89 -7.58 16.98
CA LEU A 151 8.87 -8.66 16.83
C LEU A 151 9.62 -8.80 18.15
N GLU A 152 9.47 -9.93 18.81
CA GLU A 152 10.19 -10.22 20.05
C GLU A 152 11.36 -11.18 19.79
N ARG A 153 12.56 -10.80 20.27
CA ARG A 153 13.79 -11.64 20.34
C ARG A 153 14.13 -12.37 19.04
N THR A 154 14.17 -11.64 17.92
CA THR A 154 14.57 -12.16 16.60
C THR A 154 16.00 -11.81 16.25
N ASP A 155 16.62 -12.64 15.41
CA ASP A 155 17.86 -12.27 14.74
C ASP A 155 17.60 -11.22 13.64
N HIS A 156 18.61 -10.44 13.30
CA HIS A 156 18.50 -9.36 12.31
C HIS A 156 18.09 -9.83 10.91
N VAL A 157 18.43 -11.08 10.51
CA VAL A 157 18.07 -11.58 9.17
C VAL A 157 16.57 -11.84 9.09
N THR A 158 16.00 -12.43 10.14
CA THR A 158 14.55 -12.63 10.26
C THR A 158 13.82 -11.31 10.35
N GLU A 159 14.33 -10.35 11.13
CA GLU A 159 13.76 -9.00 11.24
C GLU A 159 13.74 -8.30 9.87
N ASP A 160 14.87 -8.28 9.15
CA ASP A 160 14.97 -7.67 7.82
C ASP A 160 13.99 -8.31 6.82
N ALA A 161 13.80 -9.63 6.89
CA ALA A 161 12.84 -10.33 6.06
C ALA A 161 11.38 -9.94 6.36
N VAL A 162 11.05 -9.71 7.64
CA VAL A 162 9.72 -9.21 8.05
C VAL A 162 9.54 -7.77 7.58
N LEU A 163 10.52 -6.89 7.79
CA LEU A 163 10.47 -5.49 7.33
C LEU A 163 10.25 -5.41 5.81
N MET A 164 10.89 -6.29 5.03
CA MET A 164 10.66 -6.38 3.59
C MET A 164 9.20 -6.76 3.25
N ARG A 165 8.56 -7.63 4.05
CA ARG A 165 7.14 -7.99 3.87
C ARG A 165 6.21 -6.84 4.28
N ILE A 166 6.56 -6.10 5.33
CA ILE A 166 5.84 -4.87 5.73
C ILE A 166 5.82 -3.87 4.57
N LEU A 167 6.98 -3.56 3.98
CA LEU A 167 7.08 -2.65 2.82
C LEU A 167 6.17 -3.12 1.66
N GLN A 168 6.16 -4.42 1.36
CA GLN A 168 5.33 -4.98 0.31
C GLN A 168 3.83 -4.83 0.57
N VAL A 169 3.38 -5.00 1.82
CA VAL A 169 1.98 -4.80 2.21
C VAL A 169 1.59 -3.34 2.13
N LEU A 170 2.38 -2.45 2.72
CA LEU A 170 2.10 -1.01 2.70
C LEU A 170 2.01 -0.46 1.27
N LEU A 171 2.90 -0.89 0.38
CA LEU A 171 2.84 -0.52 -1.03
C LEU A 171 1.61 -1.11 -1.73
N ALA A 172 1.26 -2.37 -1.44
CA ALA A 172 0.06 -3.00 -2.01
C ALA A 172 -1.23 -2.29 -1.56
N VAL A 173 -1.29 -1.87 -0.29
CA VAL A 173 -2.40 -1.07 0.26
C VAL A 173 -2.51 0.26 -0.45
N MET A 174 -1.42 0.99 -0.68
CA MET A 174 -1.48 2.29 -1.36
C MET A 174 -1.84 2.18 -2.85
N ARG A 175 -1.48 1.06 -3.51
CA ARG A 175 -1.85 0.79 -4.91
C ARG A 175 -3.27 0.28 -5.10
N SER A 176 -3.89 -0.26 -4.06
CA SER A 176 -5.24 -0.82 -4.17
C SER A 176 -6.28 0.29 -4.26
N ARG A 177 -7.46 -0.06 -4.78
CA ARG A 177 -8.57 0.88 -4.89
C ARG A 177 -9.14 1.27 -3.52
N VAL A 178 -9.10 0.36 -2.55
CA VAL A 178 -9.47 0.62 -1.15
C VAL A 178 -8.57 1.65 -0.46
N SER A 179 -7.43 2.04 -1.06
CA SER A 179 -6.64 3.20 -0.61
C SER A 179 -7.46 4.50 -0.54
N ALA A 180 -8.57 4.58 -1.28
CA ALA A 180 -9.48 5.72 -1.23
C ALA A 180 -10.08 5.96 0.16
N PHE A 181 -10.19 4.95 1.02
CA PHE A 181 -10.70 5.08 2.40
C PHE A 181 -9.63 5.49 3.44
N LEU A 182 -8.37 5.61 3.04
CA LEU A 182 -7.30 5.97 3.97
C LEU A 182 -7.41 7.43 4.43
N THR A 183 -7.16 7.67 5.71
CA THR A 183 -7.12 9.03 6.26
C THR A 183 -5.76 9.66 6.00
N ASP A 184 -5.69 10.99 6.09
CA ASP A 184 -4.42 11.72 6.04
C ASP A 184 -3.39 11.12 6.99
N HIS A 185 -3.80 10.82 8.23
CA HIS A 185 -2.94 10.23 9.25
C HIS A 185 -2.47 8.81 8.88
N ALA A 186 -3.34 7.99 8.30
CA ALA A 186 -2.97 6.64 7.90
C ALA A 186 -1.89 6.67 6.79
N VAL A 187 -2.05 7.55 5.81
CA VAL A 187 -1.07 7.70 4.71
C VAL A 187 0.26 8.27 5.20
N THR A 188 0.25 9.28 6.07
CA THR A 188 1.50 9.79 6.66
C THR A 188 2.19 8.71 7.51
N THR A 189 1.42 7.89 8.24
CA THR A 189 1.94 6.76 9.00
C THR A 189 2.60 5.72 8.09
N VAL A 190 1.98 5.38 6.95
CA VAL A 190 2.56 4.50 5.93
C VAL A 190 3.92 5.00 5.44
N VAL A 191 4.01 6.28 5.08
CA VAL A 191 5.25 6.91 4.60
C VAL A 191 6.31 6.92 5.72
N ASN A 192 5.93 7.25 6.95
CA ASN A 192 6.83 7.27 8.09
C ASN A 192 7.37 5.87 8.43
N THR A 193 6.52 4.84 8.44
CA THR A 193 6.98 3.45 8.63
C THR A 193 7.95 3.03 7.53
N CYS A 194 7.66 3.36 6.26
CA CYS A 194 8.60 3.10 5.16
C CYS A 194 9.96 3.80 5.40
N PHE A 195 9.94 5.05 5.86
CA PHE A 195 11.16 5.79 6.19
C PHE A 195 11.94 5.16 7.34
N GLN A 196 11.26 4.73 8.40
CA GLN A 196 11.89 4.05 9.53
C GLN A 196 12.63 2.79 9.07
N VAL A 197 12.14 2.06 8.08
CA VAL A 197 12.86 0.91 7.48
C VAL A 197 14.09 1.36 6.68
N VAL A 198 14.01 2.49 5.95
CA VAL A 198 15.19 3.11 5.30
C VAL A 198 16.26 3.46 6.34
N GLN A 199 15.85 4.00 7.49
CA GLN A 199 16.74 4.35 8.59
C GLN A 199 17.31 3.12 9.32
N HIS A 200 16.49 2.10 9.54
CA HIS A 200 16.90 0.84 10.17
C HIS A 200 18.09 0.19 9.44
N SER A 201 18.09 0.30 8.12
CA SER A 201 19.13 -0.23 7.24
C SER A 201 20.11 0.84 6.72
N ALA A 202 20.14 2.03 7.35
CA ALA A 202 20.84 3.21 6.86
C ALA A 202 22.33 2.98 6.57
N CYS A 203 23.06 2.44 7.55
CA CYS A 203 24.50 2.22 7.45
C CYS A 203 24.85 0.88 6.78
N ARG A 204 23.86 0.07 6.36
CA ARG A 204 24.08 -1.29 5.84
C ARG A 204 24.13 -1.37 4.31
N GLY A 205 23.55 -0.41 3.58
CA GLY A 205 23.64 -0.40 2.10
C GLY A 205 23.00 -1.60 1.41
N ASP A 206 22.21 -2.39 2.14
CA ASP A 206 21.80 -3.73 1.73
C ASP A 206 20.52 -3.73 0.89
N MET A 207 20.06 -4.93 0.51
CA MET A 207 18.88 -5.08 -0.34
C MET A 207 17.62 -4.54 0.34
N LEU A 208 17.53 -4.60 1.68
CA LEU A 208 16.41 -4.04 2.41
C LEU A 208 16.39 -2.52 2.26
N GLN A 209 17.54 -1.85 2.48
CA GLN A 209 17.63 -0.40 2.31
C GLN A 209 17.26 0.04 0.90
N LYS A 210 17.80 -0.63 -0.13
CA LYS A 210 17.51 -0.33 -1.54
C LYS A 210 16.01 -0.52 -1.86
N ASN A 211 15.41 -1.60 -1.35
CA ASN A 211 13.99 -1.87 -1.55
C ASN A 211 13.10 -0.86 -0.79
N ALA A 212 13.52 -0.43 0.40
CA ALA A 212 12.83 0.60 1.18
C ALA A 212 12.87 1.96 0.48
N ARG A 213 14.04 2.37 -0.04
CA ARG A 213 14.18 3.60 -0.85
C ARG A 213 13.31 3.56 -2.10
N HIS A 214 13.31 2.43 -2.82
CA HIS A 214 12.43 2.24 -3.98
C HIS A 214 10.95 2.30 -3.59
N THR A 215 10.56 1.63 -2.50
CA THR A 215 9.18 1.65 -2.01
C THR A 215 8.74 3.06 -1.65
N MET A 216 9.60 3.83 -0.99
CA MET A 216 9.32 5.22 -0.64
C MET A 216 9.10 6.09 -1.88
N HIS A 217 9.90 5.88 -2.93
CA HIS A 217 9.70 6.54 -4.22
C HIS A 217 8.32 6.20 -4.81
N GLU A 218 7.96 4.92 -4.88
CA GLU A 218 6.64 4.50 -5.36
C GLU A 218 5.49 5.10 -4.53
N LEU A 219 5.63 5.16 -3.19
CA LEU A 219 4.63 5.76 -2.31
C LEU A 219 4.43 7.25 -2.62
N VAL A 220 5.52 8.01 -2.77
CA VAL A 220 5.45 9.42 -3.16
C VAL A 220 4.76 9.56 -4.52
N GLN A 221 5.09 8.70 -5.48
CA GLN A 221 4.45 8.73 -6.79
C GLN A 221 2.95 8.48 -6.74
N ILE A 222 2.53 7.43 -6.03
CA ILE A 222 1.11 7.06 -5.86
C ILE A 222 0.33 8.18 -5.18
N ILE A 223 0.95 8.89 -4.24
CA ILE A 223 0.28 9.98 -3.52
C ILE A 223 0.16 11.19 -4.44
N PHE A 224 1.26 11.67 -5.02
CA PHE A 224 1.27 12.92 -5.78
C PHE A 224 0.60 12.83 -7.16
N ILE A 225 0.49 11.64 -7.77
CA ILE A 225 -0.29 11.47 -9.00
C ILE A 225 -1.79 11.76 -8.79
N LYS A 226 -2.29 11.65 -7.54
CA LYS A 226 -3.68 11.99 -7.20
C LYS A 226 -3.89 13.47 -6.89
N LEU A 227 -2.83 14.27 -6.75
CA LEU A 227 -2.95 15.70 -6.45
C LEU A 227 -3.89 16.45 -7.41
N PRO A 228 -3.83 16.23 -8.75
CA PRO A 228 -4.74 16.89 -9.69
C PRO A 228 -6.23 16.58 -9.48
N GLU A 229 -6.56 15.46 -8.84
CA GLU A 229 -7.95 15.04 -8.57
C GLU A 229 -8.52 15.72 -7.31
N ILE A 230 -7.67 16.30 -6.45
CA ILE A 230 -8.09 16.90 -5.19
C ILE A 230 -8.57 18.34 -5.42
N LYS A 231 -9.79 18.63 -4.98
CA LYS A 231 -10.38 19.97 -5.11
C LYS A 231 -9.61 20.99 -4.23
N PRO A 232 -9.22 22.15 -4.76
CA PRO A 232 -8.38 23.14 -4.05
C PRO A 232 -9.04 23.78 -2.82
N ASN A 233 -10.38 23.73 -2.70
CA ASN A 233 -11.16 24.37 -1.64
C ASN A 233 -11.94 23.39 -0.74
N GLY A 234 -11.55 22.11 -0.69
CA GLY A 234 -12.17 21.13 0.21
C GLY A 234 -11.74 21.37 1.67
N SER A 235 -12.43 22.27 2.38
CA SER A 235 -12.46 22.20 3.85
C SER A 235 -12.89 20.79 4.22
N GLY A 236 -12.07 20.05 4.97
CA GLY A 236 -12.33 18.68 5.42
C GLY A 236 -13.58 18.55 6.29
N LYS A 237 -14.75 18.68 5.69
CA LYS A 237 -15.96 18.05 6.17
C LYS A 237 -16.04 16.76 5.38
N GLY A 238 -15.96 15.63 6.09
CA GLY A 238 -15.99 14.29 5.50
C GLY A 238 -16.97 14.26 4.35
N SER A 239 -16.43 14.16 3.14
CA SER A 239 -17.25 13.92 1.97
C SER A 239 -17.93 12.60 2.24
N GLU A 240 -19.27 12.65 2.37
CA GLU A 240 -20.08 11.44 2.36
C GLU A 240 -19.59 10.60 1.19
N ILE A 241 -19.30 9.34 1.48
CA ILE A 241 -18.85 8.39 0.48
C ILE A 241 -20.06 8.14 -0.42
N GLU A 242 -20.18 8.89 -1.51
CA GLU A 242 -21.22 8.66 -2.50
C GLU A 242 -20.79 7.46 -3.35
N PHE A 243 -21.75 6.61 -3.72
CA PHE A 243 -21.54 5.50 -4.63
C PHE A 243 -22.33 5.78 -5.91
N ASP A 244 -21.76 5.50 -7.08
CA ASP A 244 -22.48 5.57 -8.36
C ASP A 244 -23.56 4.49 -8.45
N GLU A 245 -24.44 4.59 -9.46
CA GLU A 245 -25.50 3.61 -9.72
C GLU A 245 -24.95 2.20 -10.03
N GLU A 246 -23.65 2.07 -10.34
CA GLU A 246 -22.91 0.80 -10.53
C GLU A 246 -22.09 0.39 -9.28
N GLY A 247 -22.25 1.10 -8.15
CA GLY A 247 -21.57 0.86 -6.88
C GLY A 247 -20.10 1.31 -6.80
N GLY A 248 -19.57 2.08 -7.75
CA GLY A 248 -18.24 2.70 -7.69
C GLY A 248 -18.20 3.90 -6.75
N LEU A 249 -17.08 4.13 -6.07
CA LEU A 249 -16.88 5.31 -5.22
C LEU A 249 -16.96 6.60 -6.07
N ILE A 250 -18.02 7.40 -5.86
CA ILE A 250 -18.10 8.80 -6.27
C ILE A 250 -17.64 9.64 -5.09
N GLY A 251 -16.38 10.05 -5.09
CA GLY A 251 -15.91 10.97 -4.07
C GLY A 251 -14.41 11.21 -4.17
N PRO A 252 -13.92 12.39 -3.76
CA PRO A 252 -12.48 12.59 -3.64
C PRO A 252 -11.92 11.57 -2.63
N PRO A 253 -10.65 11.15 -2.78
CA PRO A 253 -10.00 10.29 -1.79
C PRO A 253 -10.14 10.88 -0.38
N VAL A 254 -10.29 10.01 0.62
CA VAL A 254 -10.46 10.42 2.03
C VAL A 254 -9.22 11.17 2.53
N TYR A 255 -8.03 10.89 1.98
CA TYR A 255 -6.84 11.71 2.19
C TYR A 255 -6.75 12.84 1.18
N GLY A 256 -6.45 14.05 1.67
CA GLY A 256 -6.50 15.29 0.93
C GLY A 256 -5.18 16.04 0.87
N THR A 257 -5.27 17.34 0.54
CA THR A 257 -4.11 18.22 0.36
C THR A 257 -3.23 18.32 1.62
N GLN A 258 -3.81 18.18 2.82
CA GLN A 258 -3.04 18.30 4.07
C GLN A 258 -1.97 17.20 4.18
N CYS A 259 -2.33 15.94 3.89
CA CYS A 259 -1.39 14.83 3.86
C CYS A 259 -0.22 15.09 2.90
N MET A 260 -0.50 15.59 1.70
CA MET A 260 0.53 15.90 0.71
C MET A 260 1.47 17.01 1.17
N VAL A 261 0.94 18.04 1.85
CA VAL A 261 1.75 19.11 2.45
C VAL A 261 2.66 18.54 3.53
N ASP A 262 2.13 17.70 4.42
CA ASP A 262 2.90 17.10 5.52
C ASP A 262 4.00 16.18 5.00
N ILE A 263 3.70 15.38 3.97
CA ILE A 263 4.70 14.54 3.29
C ILE A 263 5.75 15.42 2.61
N PHE A 264 5.36 16.47 1.89
CA PHE A 264 6.31 17.34 1.20
C PHE A 264 7.25 18.04 2.19
N LYS A 265 6.73 18.55 3.30
CA LYS A 265 7.52 19.13 4.41
C LYS A 265 8.49 18.10 4.99
N PHE A 266 8.02 16.88 5.20
CA PHE A 266 8.87 15.79 5.63
C PHE A 266 10.01 15.53 4.63
N LEU A 267 9.73 15.49 3.32
CA LEU A 267 10.77 15.33 2.30
C LEU A 267 11.77 16.51 2.29
N CYS A 268 11.30 17.75 2.46
CA CYS A 268 12.17 18.92 2.58
C CYS A 268 13.06 18.85 3.82
N SER A 269 12.54 18.37 4.96
CA SER A 269 13.34 18.26 6.18
C SER A 269 14.50 17.27 6.03
N LEU A 270 14.36 16.24 5.18
CA LEU A 270 15.44 15.29 4.86
C LEU A 270 16.64 15.95 4.17
N LEU A 271 16.47 17.09 3.52
CA LEU A 271 17.60 17.84 2.93
C LEU A 271 18.53 18.42 4.00
N ASN A 272 18.07 18.53 5.25
CA ASN A 272 18.83 19.09 6.37
C ASN A 272 19.14 18.04 7.46
N VAL A 273 18.98 16.75 7.16
CA VAL A 273 19.27 15.67 8.12
C VAL A 273 20.73 15.30 8.05
N VAL A 274 21.47 15.57 9.12
CA VAL A 274 22.81 15.00 9.34
C VAL A 274 22.65 13.60 9.93
N VAL A 275 23.10 12.57 9.21
CA VAL A 275 23.13 11.19 9.72
C VAL A 275 24.49 10.89 10.34
N GLU A 276 24.50 10.60 11.64
CA GLU A 276 25.69 10.14 12.37
C GLU A 276 25.75 8.60 12.36
N CYS A 277 26.58 7.99 11.51
CA CYS A 277 26.93 6.55 11.58
C CYS A 277 28.23 6.39 12.41
N SER A 278 28.29 5.35 13.26
CA SER A 278 29.46 5.07 14.13
C SER A 278 30.65 4.42 13.40
N ASP A 279 30.49 4.02 12.13
CA ASP A 279 31.54 3.37 11.34
C ASP A 279 32.27 4.39 10.48
N GLY A 280 33.55 4.63 10.81
CA GLY A 280 34.41 5.72 10.36
C GLY A 280 34.77 5.84 8.87
N LEU A 281 33.85 5.58 7.94
CA LEU A 281 33.90 6.22 6.62
C LEU A 281 33.24 7.60 6.76
N GLY A 282 33.99 8.65 6.40
CA GLY A 282 33.74 10.02 6.85
C GLY A 282 32.31 10.57 6.66
N PRO A 283 31.92 11.57 7.48
CA PRO A 283 30.56 12.11 7.57
C PRO A 283 30.02 12.79 6.31
N MET A 284 30.84 13.00 5.27
CA MET A 284 30.48 13.83 4.12
C MET A 284 29.73 13.08 3.00
N SER A 285 29.92 11.77 2.81
CA SER A 285 29.29 11.05 1.67
C SER A 285 27.87 10.56 1.94
N TRP A 286 27.57 10.24 3.21
CA TRP A 286 26.29 9.64 3.59
C TRP A 286 25.18 10.69 3.76
N ASP A 287 25.54 11.87 4.26
CA ASP A 287 24.67 13.04 4.27
C ASP A 287 24.23 13.37 2.84
N GLU A 288 25.17 13.36 1.90
CA GLU A 288 24.89 13.58 0.48
C GLU A 288 23.98 12.49 -0.13
N ASP A 289 24.15 11.21 0.21
CA ASP A 289 23.29 10.12 -0.28
C ASP A 289 21.84 10.20 0.23
N VAL A 290 21.63 10.73 1.44
CA VAL A 290 20.30 10.97 2.01
C VAL A 290 19.68 12.22 1.38
N GLN A 291 20.45 13.29 1.24
CA GLN A 291 20.01 14.52 0.58
C GLN A 291 19.67 14.28 -0.90
N LEU A 292 20.49 13.51 -1.63
CA LEU A 292 20.21 13.11 -3.02
C LEU A 292 18.92 12.30 -3.11
N PHE A 293 18.72 11.37 -2.19
CA PHE A 293 17.50 10.59 -2.12
C PHE A 293 16.27 11.47 -1.87
N ALA A 294 16.37 12.42 -0.93
CA ALA A 294 15.32 13.40 -0.69
C ALA A 294 15.02 14.24 -1.94
N LEU A 295 16.05 14.74 -2.64
CA LEU A 295 15.87 15.48 -3.90
C LEU A 295 15.20 14.65 -4.98
N ILE A 296 15.51 13.35 -5.10
CA ILE A 296 14.84 12.46 -6.05
C ILE A 296 13.34 12.36 -5.73
N LEU A 297 12.98 12.18 -4.46
CA LEU A 297 11.58 12.11 -4.03
C LEU A 297 10.85 13.43 -4.26
N ILE A 298 11.47 14.56 -3.90
CA ILE A 298 10.92 15.91 -4.10
C ILE A 298 10.69 16.18 -5.59
N ASN A 299 11.67 15.86 -6.43
CA ASN A 299 11.56 16.05 -7.86
C ASN A 299 10.42 15.21 -8.45
N SER A 300 10.27 13.96 -8.01
CA SER A 300 9.15 13.12 -8.45
C SER A 300 7.79 13.64 -7.97
N ALA A 301 7.69 14.17 -6.75
CA ALA A 301 6.48 14.79 -6.24
C ALA A 301 6.08 16.04 -7.06
N ILE A 302 7.05 16.87 -7.44
CA ILE A 302 6.84 18.06 -8.27
C ILE A 302 6.40 17.66 -9.69
N GLU A 303 7.06 16.67 -10.28
CA GLU A 303 6.76 16.19 -11.63
C GLU A 303 5.34 15.63 -11.75
N LEU A 304 4.90 14.83 -10.77
CA LEU A 304 3.56 14.24 -10.77
C LEU A 304 2.48 15.20 -10.30
N GLY A 305 2.80 16.10 -9.37
CA GLY A 305 1.88 17.15 -8.95
C GLY A 305 1.65 18.21 -10.03
N GLY A 306 2.66 18.48 -10.86
CA GLY A 306 2.56 19.36 -12.03
C GLY A 306 1.95 20.73 -11.72
N GLU A 307 1.12 21.23 -12.63
CA GLU A 307 0.42 22.52 -12.47
C GLU A 307 -0.60 22.50 -11.32
N ALA A 308 -1.09 21.32 -10.89
CA ALA A 308 -2.08 21.21 -9.82
C ALA A 308 -1.54 21.74 -8.50
N ILE A 309 -0.23 21.67 -8.27
CA ILE A 309 0.45 22.27 -7.12
C ILE A 309 0.08 23.75 -6.96
N GLY A 310 -0.01 24.50 -8.07
CA GLY A 310 -0.38 25.91 -8.06
C GLY A 310 -1.80 26.18 -7.56
N ASN A 311 -2.70 25.21 -7.65
CA ASN A 311 -4.07 25.31 -7.15
C ASN A 311 -4.16 25.13 -5.62
N HIS A 312 -3.09 24.64 -4.99
CA HIS A 312 -3.05 24.34 -3.55
C HIS A 312 -2.13 25.32 -2.82
N PRO A 313 -2.65 26.42 -2.25
CA PRO A 313 -1.81 27.51 -1.73
C PRO A 313 -0.88 27.08 -0.58
N ARG A 314 -1.31 26.11 0.25
CA ARG A 314 -0.46 25.57 1.33
C ARG A 314 0.75 24.81 0.79
N LEU A 315 0.56 24.02 -0.25
CA LEU A 315 1.66 23.26 -0.87
C LEU A 315 2.59 24.19 -1.63
N LEU A 316 2.01 25.15 -2.37
CA LEU A 316 2.77 26.20 -3.05
C LEU A 316 3.63 27.01 -2.07
N TRP A 317 3.08 27.38 -0.90
CA TRP A 317 3.82 28.09 0.13
C TRP A 317 5.00 27.29 0.66
N THR A 318 4.83 25.99 0.94
CA THR A 318 5.95 25.11 1.36
C THR A 318 7.06 25.07 0.31
N ILE A 319 6.70 25.01 -0.97
CA ILE A 319 7.68 25.03 -2.06
C ILE A 319 8.41 26.38 -2.12
N GLN A 320 7.67 27.49 -2.01
CA GLN A 320 8.21 28.84 -2.08
C GLN A 320 9.15 29.17 -0.91
N ASP A 321 8.77 28.80 0.31
CA ASP A 321 9.47 29.19 1.53
C ASP A 321 10.55 28.17 1.92
N GLU A 322 10.18 26.89 2.07
CA GLU A 322 11.10 25.87 2.60
C GLU A 322 12.01 25.30 1.49
N LEU A 323 11.44 24.87 0.36
CA LEU A 323 12.23 24.19 -0.68
C LEU A 323 13.23 25.13 -1.36
N PHE A 324 12.82 26.32 -1.80
CA PHE A 324 13.78 27.26 -2.42
C PHE A 324 14.89 27.67 -1.47
N TYR A 325 14.59 27.86 -0.18
CA TYR A 325 15.62 28.14 0.82
C TYR A 325 16.69 27.03 0.83
N TYR A 326 16.27 25.76 0.89
CA TYR A 326 17.22 24.64 0.86
C TYR A 326 17.98 24.55 -0.46
N LEU A 327 17.31 24.69 -1.61
CA LEU A 327 17.96 24.61 -2.93
C LEU A 327 19.03 25.70 -3.10
N ILE A 328 18.77 26.93 -2.64
CA ILE A 328 19.75 28.04 -2.68
C ILE A 328 20.89 27.78 -1.70
N TYR A 329 20.57 27.38 -0.47
CA TYR A 329 21.58 27.13 0.57
C TYR A 329 22.57 26.05 0.14
N TYR A 330 22.08 24.91 -0.35
CA TYR A 330 22.93 23.79 -0.75
C TYR A 330 23.56 23.96 -2.14
N GLY A 331 22.93 24.69 -3.07
CA GLY A 331 23.48 24.92 -4.42
C GLY A 331 24.84 25.61 -4.44
N THR A 332 25.21 26.31 -3.36
CA THR A 332 26.53 26.96 -3.22
C THR A 332 27.61 26.07 -2.60
N ARG A 333 27.24 24.90 -2.06
CA ARG A 333 28.10 24.05 -1.23
C ARG A 333 28.18 22.59 -1.70
N SER A 334 27.55 22.27 -2.82
CA SER A 334 27.30 20.89 -3.20
C SER A 334 28.23 20.36 -4.29
N THR A 335 28.27 19.03 -4.43
CA THR A 335 28.98 18.37 -5.53
C THR A 335 28.31 18.67 -6.89
N PRO A 336 28.99 18.42 -8.03
CA PRO A 336 28.40 18.59 -9.35
C PRO A 336 27.14 17.75 -9.59
N LEU A 337 27.07 16.55 -9.00
CA LEU A 337 25.90 15.67 -9.14
C LEU A 337 24.68 16.27 -8.41
N PHE A 338 24.88 16.69 -7.16
CA PHE A 338 23.84 17.32 -6.38
C PHE A 338 23.35 18.63 -7.01
N LEU A 339 24.27 19.45 -7.52
CA LEU A 339 23.94 20.68 -8.24
C LEU A 339 23.11 20.40 -9.50
N SER A 340 23.45 19.34 -10.26
CA SER A 340 22.66 18.91 -11.42
C SER A 340 21.22 18.56 -11.03
N MET A 341 21.03 17.84 -9.91
CA MET A 341 19.70 17.49 -9.40
C MET A 341 18.93 18.70 -8.90
N ILE A 342 19.58 19.65 -8.23
CA ILE A 342 18.99 20.95 -7.87
C ILE A 342 18.50 21.67 -9.13
N CYS A 343 19.36 21.81 -10.14
CA CYS A 343 19.02 22.50 -11.38
C CYS A 343 17.83 21.83 -12.08
N SER A 344 17.78 20.49 -12.10
CA SER A 344 16.64 19.73 -12.63
C SER A 344 15.34 20.04 -11.85
N THR A 345 15.42 20.04 -10.53
CA THR A 345 14.28 20.36 -9.65
C THR A 345 13.79 21.78 -9.86
N VAL A 346 14.69 22.76 -9.94
CA VAL A 346 14.37 24.17 -10.21
C VAL A 346 13.75 24.33 -11.61
N LEU A 347 14.26 23.62 -12.61
CA LEU A 347 13.71 23.64 -13.96
C LEU A 347 12.27 23.09 -14.00
N ASN A 348 12.01 21.99 -13.30
CA ASN A 348 10.68 21.42 -13.16
C ASN A 348 9.73 22.39 -12.45
N LEU A 349 10.18 23.00 -11.34
CA LEU A 349 9.41 24.05 -10.64
C LEU A 349 9.09 25.22 -11.56
N TYR A 350 10.08 25.71 -12.31
CA TYR A 350 9.87 26.80 -13.27
C TYR A 350 8.86 26.40 -14.33
N HIS A 351 8.96 25.19 -14.90
CA HIS A 351 8.03 24.75 -15.95
C HIS A 351 6.57 24.68 -15.45
N PHE A 352 6.34 24.09 -14.28
CA PHE A 352 4.98 23.87 -13.76
C PHE A 352 4.40 25.05 -13.00
N LEU A 353 5.23 25.88 -12.37
CA LEU A 353 4.78 26.95 -11.47
C LEU A 353 5.03 28.36 -12.01
N ARG A 354 5.56 28.53 -13.22
CA ARG A 354 5.82 29.86 -13.81
C ARG A 354 4.65 30.83 -13.64
N ARG A 355 3.43 30.38 -13.96
CA ARG A 355 2.21 31.20 -13.87
C ARG A 355 1.81 31.56 -12.43
N SER A 356 2.22 30.75 -11.46
CA SER A 356 1.90 30.91 -10.04
C SER A 356 2.99 31.65 -9.26
N VAL A 357 4.21 31.70 -9.79
CA VAL A 357 5.38 32.36 -9.21
C VAL A 357 5.53 33.81 -9.70
N ASP A 358 5.03 34.14 -10.90
CA ASP A 358 5.05 35.51 -11.46
C ASP A 358 4.11 36.51 -10.74
N VAL A 359 3.44 36.12 -9.65
CA VAL A 359 2.41 36.92 -8.94
C VAL A 359 2.87 37.38 -7.53
N VAL A 360 4.14 37.20 -7.16
CA VAL A 360 4.69 37.70 -5.89
C VAL A 360 5.60 38.90 -6.10
#